data_AF-A0A645EQI0-F1
#
_entry.id   AF-A0A645EQI0-F1
#
_cell.length_a   1.000
_cell.length_b   1.000
_cell.length_c   1.000
_cell.angle_alpha   90.00
_cell.angle_beta   90.00
_cell.angle_gamma   90.00
#
_symmetry.space_group_name_H-M   'P 1'
#
loop_
_entity.id
_entity.type
_entity.pdbx_description
1 polymer ?
#
loop_
_entity_poly.entity_id
_entity_poly.type
_entity_poly.pdbx_seq_one_letter_code
_entity_poly.pdbx_strand_id
1 'polypeptide(L)'
;MDETSKNIHYYNGWKTNKSWFINKKVIILLDGFNRWFDRRFQCSSYDIINKITDFEKVFNYVDDGETDHINLKHALESAERRGQTRKINTKYFTLTFYKKGTCHIEFTNLELLKKFNIFGSQRKGWLPPSYGKASYQDMSQEEKAVIDSFEGQKEYEKVMLKKDYYICNDTMNLLLLAS
;
A
#
# COMPACT_ATOMS: atom_id res chain seq x y z
N MET A 1 30.90 -11.71 19.24
CA MET A 1 30.86 -12.51 18.01
C MET A 1 29.44 -12.46 17.52
N ASP A 2 29.23 -11.93 16.32
CA ASP A 2 27.90 -11.57 15.82
C ASP A 2 27.16 -12.84 15.35
N GLU A 3 26.23 -13.33 16.19
CA GLU A 3 25.44 -14.55 15.95
C GLU A 3 24.57 -14.48 14.68
N THR A 4 24.43 -13.30 14.08
CA THR A 4 23.66 -13.10 12.84
C THR A 4 24.44 -13.41 11.56
N SER A 5 25.77 -13.51 11.64
CA SER A 5 26.67 -13.70 10.49
C SER A 5 26.55 -15.05 9.77
N LYS A 6 25.91 -16.04 10.39
CA LYS A 6 25.72 -17.39 9.80
C LYS A 6 24.43 -17.55 8.99
N ASN A 7 23.56 -16.55 8.97
CA ASN A 7 22.23 -16.67 8.39
C ASN A 7 22.18 -16.00 7.00
N ILE A 8 22.75 -16.69 6.01
CA ILE A 8 22.86 -16.25 4.60
C ILE A 8 21.48 -15.82 4.03
N HIS A 9 20.40 -16.45 4.50
CA HIS A 9 19.03 -16.12 4.13
C HIS A 9 18.60 -14.70 4.54
N TYR A 10 19.11 -14.16 5.65
CA TYR A 10 18.77 -12.80 6.11
C TYR A 10 19.60 -11.74 5.39
N TYR A 11 20.87 -12.03 5.07
CA TYR A 11 21.75 -11.04 4.42
C TYR A 11 21.59 -10.97 2.90
N ASN A 12 21.12 -12.04 2.25
CA ASN A 12 20.94 -12.12 0.79
C ASN A 12 19.49 -12.36 0.36
N GLY A 13 18.51 -12.24 1.26
CA GLY A 13 17.09 -12.38 0.94
C GLY A 13 16.63 -11.41 -0.17
N TRP A 14 17.23 -10.21 -0.21
CA TRP A 14 16.99 -9.20 -1.24
C TRP A 14 17.61 -9.56 -2.60
N LYS A 15 18.67 -10.38 -2.63
CA LYS A 15 19.35 -10.77 -3.89
C LYS A 15 18.53 -11.75 -4.72
N THR A 16 17.64 -12.52 -4.09
CA THR A 16 16.91 -13.63 -4.74
C THR A 16 15.40 -13.40 -4.82
N ASN A 17 14.85 -12.45 -4.05
CA ASN A 17 13.44 -12.10 -4.14
C ASN A 17 13.21 -11.00 -5.17
N LYS A 18 12.31 -11.27 -6.12
CA LYS A 18 11.70 -10.20 -6.91
C LYS A 18 10.88 -9.34 -5.94
N SER A 19 11.23 -8.06 -5.80
CA SER A 19 10.45 -7.10 -5.03
C SER A 19 9.04 -7.02 -5.62
N TRP A 20 8.02 -7.35 -4.85
CA TRP A 20 6.63 -7.16 -5.26
C TRP A 20 6.14 -5.82 -4.73
N PHE A 21 5.79 -4.91 -5.63
CA PHE A 21 5.19 -3.63 -5.27
C PHE A 21 3.73 -3.59 -5.73
N ILE A 22 2.90 -2.87 -4.98
CA ILE A 22 1.51 -2.66 -5.32
C ILE A 22 1.41 -1.57 -6.39
N ASN A 23 0.74 -1.91 -7.49
CA ASN A 23 0.45 -0.97 -8.57
C ASN A 23 -0.63 0.05 -8.14
N LYS A 24 -0.72 1.16 -8.87
CA LYS A 24 -1.78 2.19 -8.70
C LYS A 24 -3.20 1.62 -8.67
N LYS A 25 -3.42 0.47 -9.32
CA LYS A 25 -4.72 -0.19 -9.38
C LYS A 25 -4.59 -1.65 -9.00
N VAL A 26 -5.47 -2.10 -8.14
CA VAL A 26 -5.63 -3.50 -7.74
C VAL A 26 -7.05 -3.96 -8.02
N ILE A 27 -7.21 -5.22 -8.42
CA ILE A 27 -8.49 -5.86 -8.67
C ILE A 27 -8.65 -6.97 -7.62
N ILE A 28 -9.71 -6.91 -6.84
CA ILE A 28 -10.02 -7.93 -5.83
C ILE A 28 -11.41 -8.52 -6.07
N LEU A 29 -11.61 -9.74 -5.56
CA LEU A 29 -12.93 -10.33 -5.42
C LEU A 29 -13.62 -9.68 -4.21
N LEU A 30 -14.56 -8.79 -4.51
CA LEU A 30 -15.39 -8.09 -3.53
C LEU A 30 -16.67 -7.66 -4.25
N ASP A 31 -17.76 -8.36 -3.96
CA ASP A 31 -19.00 -8.24 -4.71
C ASP A 31 -19.86 -7.11 -4.14
N GLY A 32 -20.02 -6.04 -4.91
CA GLY A 32 -20.89 -4.91 -4.56
C GLY A 32 -22.35 -5.12 -4.94
N PHE A 33 -22.74 -6.32 -5.38
CA PHE A 33 -24.09 -6.62 -5.82
C PHE A 33 -24.66 -7.79 -5.03
N ASN A 34 -25.86 -7.61 -4.48
CA ASN A 34 -26.54 -8.65 -3.72
C ASN A 34 -27.01 -9.79 -4.64
N ARG A 35 -26.51 -11.00 -4.41
CA ARG A 35 -26.83 -12.16 -5.24
C ARG A 35 -28.25 -12.71 -5.05
N TRP A 36 -28.85 -12.46 -3.90
CA TRP A 36 -30.18 -12.98 -3.52
C TRP A 36 -31.32 -12.07 -3.93
N PHE A 37 -31.06 -10.78 -4.18
CA PHE A 37 -32.06 -9.80 -4.58
C PHE A 37 -31.71 -9.18 -5.94
N ASP A 38 -31.90 -9.95 -7.00
CA ASP A 38 -31.81 -9.52 -8.41
C ASP A 38 -30.55 -8.69 -8.76
N ARG A 39 -29.39 -9.06 -8.19
CA ARG A 39 -28.12 -8.36 -8.43
C ARG A 39 -28.24 -6.86 -8.11
N ARG A 40 -29.06 -6.48 -7.14
CA ARG A 40 -29.19 -5.09 -6.68
C ARG A 40 -27.83 -4.58 -6.19
N PHE A 41 -27.48 -3.36 -6.60
CA PHE A 41 -26.26 -2.71 -6.12
C PHE A 41 -26.38 -2.45 -4.61
N GLN A 42 -25.46 -3.03 -3.84
CA GLN A 42 -25.41 -2.98 -2.38
C GLN A 42 -23.96 -2.89 -1.89
N CYS A 43 -23.32 -1.74 -2.12
CA CYS A 43 -21.91 -1.55 -1.76
C CYS A 43 -21.68 -1.14 -0.30
N SER A 44 -22.73 -0.81 0.46
CA SER A 44 -22.63 -0.49 1.89
C SER A 44 -22.91 -1.67 2.81
N SER A 45 -22.75 -2.91 2.32
CA SER A 45 -22.86 -4.10 3.17
C SER A 45 -21.72 -4.16 4.19
N TYR A 46 -21.99 -4.83 5.31
CA TYR A 46 -21.04 -4.97 6.42
C TYR A 46 -19.68 -5.54 5.97
N ASP A 47 -19.69 -6.59 5.15
CA ASP A 47 -18.46 -7.25 4.67
C ASP A 47 -17.61 -6.31 3.80
N ILE A 48 -18.23 -5.49 2.95
CA ILE A 48 -17.53 -4.53 2.11
C ILE A 48 -16.93 -3.43 2.97
N ILE A 49 -17.73 -2.85 3.88
CA ILE A 49 -17.27 -1.80 4.78
C ILE A 49 -16.08 -2.29 5.59
N ASN A 50 -16.17 -3.47 6.23
CA ASN A 50 -15.07 -4.04 7.00
C ASN A 50 -13.82 -4.25 6.15
N LYS A 51 -13.97 -4.85 4.97
CA LYS A 51 -12.83 -5.15 4.11
C LYS A 51 -12.08 -3.90 3.67
N ILE A 52 -12.81 -2.85 3.28
CA ILE A 52 -12.20 -1.58 2.88
C ILE A 52 -11.65 -0.83 4.11
N THR A 53 -12.34 -0.87 5.25
CA THR A 53 -11.86 -0.29 6.51
C THR A 53 -10.50 -0.88 6.91
N ASP A 54 -10.32 -2.20 6.77
CA ASP A 54 -9.04 -2.83 7.09
C ASP A 54 -7.91 -2.34 6.16
N PHE A 55 -8.21 -2.05 4.90
CA PHE A 55 -7.25 -1.37 4.03
C PHE A 55 -6.99 0.07 4.49
N GLU A 56 -8.03 0.85 4.82
CA GLU A 56 -7.85 2.23 5.30
C GLU A 56 -7.05 2.31 6.61
N LYS A 57 -7.16 1.32 7.51
CA LYS A 57 -6.33 1.24 8.73
C LYS A 57 -4.84 1.14 8.42
N VAL A 58 -4.46 0.33 7.44
CA VAL A 58 -3.05 0.19 7.02
C VAL A 58 -2.54 1.53 6.48
N PHE A 59 -3.35 2.24 5.71
CA PHE A 59 -2.94 3.53 5.16
C PHE A 59 -2.95 4.65 6.20
N ASN A 60 -3.89 4.64 7.17
CA ASN A 60 -3.84 5.55 8.33
C ASN A 60 -2.52 5.42 9.10
N TYR A 61 -2.00 4.20 9.24
CA TYR A 61 -0.72 3.96 9.91
C TYR A 61 0.47 4.56 9.13
N VAL A 62 0.41 4.57 7.79
CA VAL A 62 1.51 5.03 6.93
C VAL A 62 1.43 6.54 6.62
N ASP A 63 0.23 7.11 6.62
CA ASP A 63 -0.08 8.49 6.22
C ASP A 63 0.28 9.55 7.27
N ASP A 64 0.51 9.14 8.51
CA ASP A 64 0.87 10.04 9.63
C ASP A 64 -0.14 11.18 9.88
N GLY A 65 -1.38 11.01 9.40
CA GLY A 65 -2.49 11.93 9.63
C GLY A 65 -2.63 13.09 8.63
N GLU A 66 -1.88 13.10 7.53
CA GLU A 66 -1.94 14.17 6.52
C GLU A 66 -3.21 14.17 5.67
N THR A 67 -3.84 13.01 5.46
CA THR A 67 -5.02 12.88 4.61
C THR A 67 -6.31 13.13 5.40
N ASP A 68 -7.16 14.01 4.86
CA ASP A 68 -8.47 14.36 5.42
C ASP A 68 -9.36 13.13 5.67
N HIS A 69 -10.14 13.19 6.76
CA HIS A 69 -11.06 12.11 7.09
C HIS A 69 -12.26 12.06 6.11
N ILE A 70 -12.52 10.86 5.57
CA ILE A 70 -13.74 10.55 4.83
C ILE A 70 -14.44 9.41 5.55
N ASN A 71 -15.71 9.60 5.91
CA ASN A 71 -16.52 8.53 6.49
C ASN A 71 -16.89 7.51 5.40
N LEU A 72 -16.18 6.38 5.39
CA LEU A 72 -16.35 5.30 4.42
C LEU A 72 -17.79 4.81 4.31
N LYS A 73 -18.46 4.56 5.45
CA LYS A 73 -19.84 4.07 5.48
C LYS A 73 -20.77 5.05 4.77
N HIS A 74 -20.68 6.33 5.13
CA HIS A 74 -21.49 7.37 4.49
C HIS A 74 -21.20 7.48 2.99
N ALA A 75 -19.94 7.40 2.56
CA ALA A 75 -19.57 7.43 1.15
C ALA A 75 -20.20 6.28 0.35
N LEU A 76 -20.16 5.05 0.90
CA LEU A 76 -20.74 3.86 0.28
C LEU A 76 -22.27 3.89 0.28
N GLU A 77 -22.92 4.29 1.37
CA GLU A 77 -24.38 4.45 1.43
C GLU A 77 -24.87 5.49 0.42
N SER A 78 -24.14 6.60 0.28
CA SER A 78 -24.44 7.66 -0.67
C SER A 78 -24.32 7.17 -2.12
N ALA A 79 -23.29 6.38 -2.42
CA ALA A 79 -23.11 5.75 -3.73
C ALA A 79 -24.22 4.72 -4.02
N GLU A 80 -24.57 3.89 -3.03
CA GLU A 80 -25.65 2.90 -3.13
C GLU A 80 -26.99 3.56 -3.45
N ARG A 81 -27.38 4.61 -2.70
CA ARG A 81 -28.62 5.37 -2.95
C ARG A 81 -28.68 5.99 -4.34
N ARG A 82 -27.54 6.41 -4.89
CA ARG A 82 -27.43 6.99 -6.24
C ARG A 82 -27.28 5.95 -7.35
N GLY A 83 -27.13 4.65 -7.04
CA GLY A 83 -26.76 3.64 -8.02
C GLY A 83 -25.36 3.84 -8.63
N GLN A 84 -24.50 4.60 -7.96
CA GLN A 84 -23.16 4.93 -8.43
C GLN A 84 -22.21 3.75 -8.20
N THR A 85 -22.03 2.93 -9.24
CA THR A 85 -21.18 1.72 -9.16
C THR A 85 -19.69 1.99 -9.40
N ARG A 86 -19.34 3.19 -9.90
CA ARG A 86 -17.99 3.53 -10.33
C ARG A 86 -17.50 4.82 -9.69
N LYS A 87 -16.18 4.90 -9.56
CA LYS A 87 -15.47 6.07 -9.08
C LYS A 87 -16.05 6.62 -7.76
N ILE A 88 -16.29 5.72 -6.81
CA ILE A 88 -16.74 6.07 -5.46
C ILE A 88 -15.50 6.47 -4.67
N ASN A 89 -15.44 7.71 -4.20
CA ASN A 89 -14.29 8.21 -3.46
C ASN A 89 -14.39 7.82 -1.98
N THR A 90 -13.30 7.26 -1.45
CA THR A 90 -13.05 7.03 -0.03
C THR A 90 -11.78 7.79 0.36
N LYS A 91 -11.29 7.61 1.60
CA LYS A 91 -10.15 8.37 2.12
C LYS A 91 -8.89 8.23 1.24
N TYR A 92 -8.51 6.99 0.95
CA TYR A 92 -7.26 6.69 0.20
C TYR A 92 -7.50 6.10 -1.19
N PHE A 93 -8.74 5.77 -1.51
CA PHE A 93 -9.07 4.97 -2.68
C PHE A 93 -10.24 5.53 -3.46
N THR A 94 -10.24 5.21 -4.74
CA THR A 94 -11.42 5.25 -5.58
C THR A 94 -11.86 3.83 -5.89
N LEU A 95 -13.12 3.50 -5.59
CA LEU A 95 -13.69 2.16 -5.74
C LEU A 95 -14.58 2.08 -6.98
N THR A 96 -14.52 0.95 -7.67
CA THR A 96 -15.44 0.61 -8.77
C THR A 96 -15.87 -0.84 -8.69
N PHE A 97 -17.16 -1.07 -8.51
CA PHE A 97 -17.76 -2.40 -8.42
C PHE A 97 -18.33 -2.85 -9.76
N TYR A 98 -18.08 -4.10 -10.13
CA TYR A 98 -18.62 -4.71 -11.35
C TYR A 98 -19.56 -5.86 -11.01
N LYS A 99 -20.61 -6.04 -11.82
CA LYS A 99 -21.56 -7.15 -11.69
C LYS A 99 -20.91 -8.54 -11.73
N LYS A 100 -19.69 -8.68 -12.26
CA LYS A 100 -18.93 -9.94 -12.21
C LYS A 100 -18.31 -10.26 -10.84
N GLY A 101 -18.60 -9.47 -9.80
CA GLY A 101 -18.14 -9.69 -8.42
C GLY A 101 -16.75 -9.15 -8.11
N THR A 102 -16.22 -8.26 -8.94
CA THR A 102 -14.91 -7.64 -8.75
C THR A 102 -15.02 -6.19 -8.31
N CYS A 103 -14.14 -5.78 -7.40
CA CYS A 103 -13.90 -4.39 -7.07
C CYS A 103 -12.53 -3.95 -7.59
N HIS A 104 -12.50 -2.83 -8.31
CA HIS A 104 -11.27 -2.14 -8.64
C HIS A 104 -11.00 -1.09 -7.57
N ILE A 105 -9.81 -1.15 -6.98
CA ILE A 105 -9.30 -0.18 -6.02
C ILE A 105 -8.20 0.61 -6.72
N GLU A 106 -8.37 1.92 -6.82
CA GLU A 106 -7.36 2.83 -7.38
C GLU A 106 -6.88 3.76 -6.28
N PHE A 107 -5.57 3.81 -6.02
CA PHE A 107 -4.98 4.70 -5.02
C PHE A 107 -5.04 6.16 -5.49
N THR A 108 -5.45 7.06 -4.60
CA THR A 108 -5.58 8.50 -4.89
C THR A 108 -4.28 9.26 -4.63
N ASN A 109 -3.51 8.84 -3.62
CA ASN A 109 -2.20 9.40 -3.28
C ASN A 109 -1.08 8.42 -3.66
N LEU A 110 -0.33 8.72 -4.72
CA LEU A 110 0.76 7.86 -5.21
C LEU A 110 2.03 7.95 -4.35
N GLU A 111 2.25 9.06 -3.66
CA GLU A 111 3.38 9.20 -2.74
C GLU A 111 3.18 8.35 -1.49
N LEU A 112 1.96 8.31 -0.98
CA LEU A 112 1.58 7.42 0.11
C LEU A 112 1.66 5.94 -0.31
N LEU A 113 1.22 5.60 -1.52
CA LEU A 113 1.39 4.25 -2.08
C LEU A 113 2.87 3.87 -2.20
N LYS A 114 3.72 4.80 -2.65
CA LYS A 114 5.17 4.60 -2.72
C LYS A 114 5.76 4.34 -1.33
N LYS A 115 5.41 5.17 -0.34
CA LYS A 115 5.79 4.98 1.07
C LYS A 115 5.37 3.60 1.59
N PHE A 116 4.14 3.17 1.30
CA PHE A 116 3.66 1.84 1.67
C PHE A 116 4.48 0.71 1.02
N ASN A 117 4.79 0.82 -0.28
CA ASN A 117 5.61 -0.17 -0.99
C ASN A 117 7.04 -0.26 -0.42
N ILE A 118 7.64 0.88 -0.06
CA ILE A 118 8.95 0.94 0.59
C ILE A 118 8.88 0.24 1.94
N PHE A 119 7.93 0.62 2.79
CA PHE A 119 7.73 0.04 4.12
C PHE A 119 7.57 -1.48 4.08
N GLY A 120 6.70 -1.98 3.20
CA GLY A 120 6.49 -3.42 3.00
C GLY A 120 7.75 -4.13 2.52
N SER A 121 8.46 -3.56 1.54
CA SER A 121 9.65 -4.16 0.95
C SER A 121 10.84 -4.19 1.91
N GLN A 122 10.99 -3.18 2.77
CA GLN A 122 12.00 -3.17 3.84
C GLN A 122 11.76 -4.32 4.84
N ARG A 123 10.53 -4.46 5.35
CA ARG A 123 10.20 -5.51 6.32
C ARG A 123 10.25 -6.93 5.74
N LYS A 124 10.11 -7.06 4.43
CA LYS A 124 10.29 -8.34 3.72
C LYS A 124 11.74 -8.62 3.32
N GLY A 125 12.67 -7.69 3.58
CA GLY A 125 14.07 -7.81 3.19
C GLY A 125 14.24 -7.89 1.68
N TRP A 126 13.41 -7.17 0.91
CA TRP A 126 13.46 -7.13 -0.56
C TRP A 126 14.31 -6.00 -1.10
N LEU A 127 14.58 -4.98 -0.27
CA LEU A 127 15.45 -3.86 -0.62
C LEU A 127 16.87 -4.12 -0.11
N PRO A 128 17.90 -3.59 -0.80
CA PRO A 128 19.28 -3.76 -0.37
C PRO A 128 19.53 -3.09 0.99
N PRO A 129 20.50 -3.57 1.79
CA PRO A 129 20.83 -2.99 3.10
C PRO A 129 21.20 -1.50 3.06
N SER A 130 21.67 -1.03 1.90
CA SER A 130 22.04 0.35 1.59
C SER A 130 20.85 1.24 1.20
N TYR A 131 19.65 0.67 0.97
CA TYR A 131 18.46 1.43 0.58
C TYR A 131 18.14 2.51 1.62
N GLY A 132 18.02 3.76 1.17
CA GLY A 132 17.77 4.90 2.05
C GLY A 132 19.00 5.34 2.85
N LYS A 133 20.18 4.74 2.64
CA LYS A 133 21.42 5.04 3.39
C LYS A 133 22.55 5.52 2.49
N ALA A 134 22.74 4.89 1.33
CA ALA A 134 23.75 5.25 0.35
C ALA A 134 23.15 6.01 -0.83
N SER A 135 23.92 6.86 -1.50
CA SER A 135 23.52 7.39 -2.80
C SER A 135 23.47 6.25 -3.83
N TYR A 136 22.69 6.39 -4.90
CA TYR A 136 22.66 5.37 -5.95
C TYR A 136 24.05 5.14 -6.54
N GLN A 137 24.87 6.18 -6.70
CA GLN A 137 26.19 6.06 -7.30
C GLN A 137 27.15 5.21 -6.46
N ASP A 138 27.03 5.27 -5.13
CA ASP A 138 27.87 4.54 -4.19
C ASP A 138 27.44 3.08 -3.99
N MET A 139 26.30 2.67 -4.57
CA MET A 139 25.82 1.28 -4.51
C MET A 139 26.58 0.36 -5.45
N SER A 140 26.69 -0.91 -5.05
CA SER A 140 27.16 -1.98 -5.93
C SER A 140 26.22 -2.19 -7.13
N GLN A 141 26.71 -2.84 -8.19
CA GLN A 141 25.89 -3.11 -9.38
C GLN A 141 24.65 -3.96 -9.07
N GLU A 142 24.77 -4.88 -8.10
CA GLU A 142 23.68 -5.75 -7.65
C GLU A 142 22.59 -4.95 -6.94
N GLU A 143 22.98 -4.04 -6.06
CA GLU A 143 22.05 -3.15 -5.35
C GLU A 143 21.36 -2.20 -6.33
N LYS A 144 22.13 -1.61 -7.26
CA LYS A 144 21.59 -0.76 -8.35
C LYS A 144 20.53 -1.49 -9.16
N ALA A 145 20.77 -2.75 -9.55
CA ALA A 145 19.79 -3.55 -10.29
C ALA A 145 18.47 -3.75 -9.52
N VAL A 146 18.54 -3.89 -8.19
CA VAL A 146 17.34 -3.99 -7.34
C VAL A 146 16.61 -2.65 -7.25
N ILE A 147 17.34 -1.54 -7.09
CA ILE A 147 16.73 -0.19 -7.16
C ILE A 147 16.02 0.02 -8.50
N ASP A 148 16.69 -0.34 -9.59
CA ASP A 148 16.17 -0.14 -10.94
C ASP A 148 14.91 -0.97 -11.21
N SER A 149 14.88 -2.20 -10.70
CA SER A 149 13.69 -3.05 -10.78
C SER A 149 12.56 -2.59 -9.85
N PHE A 150 12.87 -1.95 -8.73
CA PHE A 150 11.87 -1.57 -7.73
C PHE A 150 11.20 -0.23 -8.07
N GLU A 151 12.00 0.80 -8.35
CA GLU A 151 11.48 2.15 -8.61
C GLU A 151 12.28 2.95 -9.64
N GLY A 152 13.52 2.56 -9.94
CA GLY A 152 14.42 3.32 -10.81
C GLY A 152 15.22 4.39 -10.07
N GLN A 153 16.44 4.66 -10.54
CA GLN A 153 17.35 5.66 -9.97
C GLN A 153 16.65 7.01 -9.66
N LYS A 154 15.89 7.57 -10.60
CA LYS A 154 15.26 8.90 -10.42
C LYS A 154 14.26 8.93 -9.25
N GLU A 155 13.51 7.84 -9.07
CA GLU A 155 12.54 7.74 -7.98
C GLU A 155 13.23 7.49 -6.65
N TYR A 156 14.33 6.72 -6.65
CA TYR A 156 15.17 6.55 -5.48
C TYR A 156 15.83 7.86 -5.03
N GLU A 157 16.31 8.68 -5.95
CA GLU A 157 16.87 10.00 -5.63
C GLU A 157 15.82 10.91 -4.95
N LYS A 158 14.55 10.86 -5.38
CA LYS A 158 13.46 11.56 -4.69
C LYS A 158 13.23 11.04 -3.27
N VAL A 159 13.33 9.72 -3.07
CA VAL A 159 13.24 9.10 -1.74
C VAL A 159 14.36 9.64 -0.85
N MET A 160 15.59 9.69 -1.36
CA MET A 160 16.74 10.21 -0.61
C MET A 160 16.58 11.70 -0.25
N LEU A 161 15.98 12.51 -1.13
CA LEU A 161 15.70 13.94 -0.85
C LEU A 161 14.64 14.16 0.24
N LYS A 162 13.68 13.22 0.40
CA LYS A 162 12.60 13.28 1.40
C LYS A 162 12.64 12.07 2.32
N LYS A 163 13.83 11.71 2.78
CA LYS A 163 14.08 10.46 3.50
C LYS A 163 13.16 10.28 4.72
N ASP A 164 12.96 11.33 5.50
CA ASP A 164 12.13 11.30 6.72
C ASP A 164 10.66 11.00 6.44
N TYR A 165 10.17 11.33 5.23
CA TYR A 165 8.82 10.99 4.81
C TYR A 165 8.70 9.52 4.39
N TYR A 166 9.62 9.01 3.56
CA TYR A 166 9.50 7.68 2.96
C TYR A 166 10.05 6.55 3.82
N ILE A 167 11.08 6.81 4.63
CA ILE A 167 11.76 5.80 5.44
C ILE A 167 11.21 5.87 6.86
N CYS A 168 10.27 4.98 7.17
CA CYS A 168 9.77 4.83 8.54
C CYS A 168 10.83 4.14 9.41
N ASN A 169 11.38 4.84 10.39
CA ASN A 169 12.21 4.25 11.43
C ASN A 169 11.31 3.63 12.52
N ASP A 170 11.60 2.39 12.95
CA ASP A 170 10.73 1.52 13.77
C ASP A 170 10.31 2.06 15.16
N THR A 171 10.72 3.27 15.57
CA THR A 171 10.70 3.67 16.98
C THR A 171 9.47 4.44 17.47
N MET A 172 8.52 4.90 16.63
CA MET A 172 7.51 5.87 17.10
C MET A 172 6.03 5.46 17.02
N ASN A 173 5.61 4.51 16.16
CA ASN A 173 4.17 4.40 15.82
C ASN A 173 3.44 3.14 16.32
N LEU A 174 4.05 2.29 17.15
CA LEU A 174 3.36 1.12 17.74
C LEU A 174 2.24 1.50 18.73
N LEU A 175 2.23 2.73 19.26
CA LEU A 175 1.18 3.22 20.17
C LEU A 175 -0.16 3.55 19.49
N LEU A 176 -0.18 3.79 18.17
CA LEU A 176 -1.40 4.16 17.43
C LEU A 176 -2.30 2.97 17.05
N LEU A 177 -1.87 1.74 17.31
CA LEU A 177 -2.65 0.52 17.05
C LEU A 177 -3.47 0.05 18.26
N ALA A 178 -3.35 0.72 19.40
CA ALA A 178 -4.02 0.35 20.65
C ALA A 178 -5.22 1.25 21.02
N SER A 179 -5.60 2.21 20.16
CA SER A 179 -6.67 3.17 20.38
C SER A 179 -7.79 3.06 19.35
#